data_AF-A0ABD5UXF8-F1
#
_entry.id   AF-A0ABD5UXF8-F1
#
_cell.length_a   1.000
_cell.length_b   1.000
_cell.length_c   1.000
_cell.angle_alpha   90.00
_cell.angle_beta   90.00
_cell.angle_gamma   90.00
#
_symmetry.space_group_name_H-M   'P 1'
#
loop_
_entity.id
_entity.type
_entity.pdbx_description
1 polymer ?
#
loop_
_entity_poly.entity_id
_entity_poly.type
_entity_poly.pdbx_seq_one_letter_code
_entity_poly.pdbx_strand_id
1 'polypeptide(L)'
;MRIREFRALDDDDRPVVDRLVAGLGEDAARVLAFLLLRDEVEEGPAPALALRIGTGLSRTAMMAAVGELETAGVVERTTVPEEGPGRPPAAWRPIDGLERTARRVDEHHAAELVAEARRLWAVEPAEDPGRAPDTLTLGLNWRPNGLHVPFHAAEVAGRYDAAGLSVGIEHYEGSHRALAAVRAGEADVGLVGAATVLRARAAGDPVVPIAVAYRRAMAVLYTVRGTFGGALSGVGQLRGRRVGMPAGSETGILGRLFLNQVALDGSVRIVDTGGEEREALLSGEVDVVTGSFSDPRELERRGMAVDVLTVADRFPIYGPTLVVRAGTLVEREGALEAFLAGTTAGWAEACRDPTAAAERIAARSDEPAERVVETFGTASREFGGGREEGWGRQEQEPWDRLRAALEQGALLADGTTDA
;
A
#
# COMPACT_ATOMS: atom_id res chain seq x y z
N MET A 1 -28.40 1.43 -41.81
CA MET A 1 -27.28 1.71 -40.90
C MET A 1 -27.25 0.58 -39.88
N ARG A 2 -26.27 -0.32 -39.93
CA ARG A 2 -26.09 -1.35 -38.88
C ARG A 2 -24.96 -0.88 -37.99
N ILE A 3 -25.24 -0.76 -36.70
CA ILE A 3 -24.32 -0.27 -35.68
C ILE A 3 -23.72 -1.52 -35.04
N ARG A 4 -22.39 -1.63 -34.96
CA ARG A 4 -21.75 -2.58 -34.04
C ARG A 4 -21.75 -1.94 -32.66
N GLU A 5 -22.74 -2.28 -31.85
CA GLU A 5 -22.80 -1.85 -30.46
C GLU A 5 -21.98 -2.82 -29.61
N PHE A 6 -20.97 -2.30 -28.91
CA PHE A 6 -20.33 -3.04 -27.84
C PHE A 6 -20.92 -2.55 -26.53
N ARG A 7 -21.28 -3.47 -25.62
CA ARG A 7 -21.77 -3.13 -24.28
C ARG A 7 -20.72 -2.25 -23.58
N ALA A 8 -21.16 -1.10 -23.05
CA ALA A 8 -20.34 -0.31 -22.16
C ALA A 8 -20.23 -1.03 -20.81
N LEU A 9 -19.08 -0.92 -20.15
CA LEU A 9 -18.93 -1.46 -18.80
C LEU A 9 -19.98 -0.81 -17.87
N ASP A 10 -20.65 -1.62 -17.08
CA ASP A 10 -21.62 -1.18 -16.08
C ASP A 10 -21.24 -1.70 -14.67
N ASP A 11 -22.12 -1.48 -13.69
CA ASP A 11 -21.86 -1.82 -12.30
C ASP A 11 -21.67 -3.33 -12.07
N ASP A 12 -22.23 -4.19 -12.94
CA ASP A 12 -22.06 -5.65 -12.84
C ASP A 12 -20.64 -6.08 -13.24
N ASP A 13 -19.94 -5.25 -14.03
CA ASP A 13 -18.57 -5.52 -14.49
C ASP A 13 -17.51 -5.00 -13.52
N ARG A 14 -17.93 -4.20 -12.52
CA ARG A 14 -17.04 -3.60 -11.51
C ARG A 14 -16.14 -4.60 -10.78
N PRO A 15 -16.59 -5.81 -10.40
CA PRO A 15 -15.71 -6.79 -9.74
C PRO A 15 -14.50 -7.18 -10.60
N VAL A 16 -14.64 -7.21 -11.93
CA VAL A 16 -13.53 -7.50 -12.86
C VAL A 16 -12.56 -6.34 -12.94
N VAL A 17 -13.08 -5.10 -12.99
CA VAL A 17 -12.24 -3.90 -12.96
C VAL A 17 -11.46 -3.84 -11.65
N ASP A 18 -12.13 -3.94 -10.50
CA ASP A 18 -11.50 -3.83 -9.18
C ASP A 18 -10.44 -4.94 -8.95
N ARG A 19 -10.61 -6.13 -9.55
CA ARG A 19 -9.60 -7.20 -9.53
C ARG A 19 -8.30 -6.83 -10.26
N LEU A 20 -8.40 -6.03 -11.32
CA LEU A 20 -7.28 -5.65 -12.19
C LEU A 20 -6.63 -4.33 -11.77
N VAL A 21 -7.37 -3.44 -11.12
CA VAL A 21 -6.90 -2.10 -10.70
C VAL A 21 -5.62 -2.17 -9.86
N ALA A 22 -5.50 -3.16 -8.97
CA ALA A 22 -4.33 -3.27 -8.09
C ALA A 22 -3.01 -3.45 -8.86
N GLY A 23 -3.03 -4.05 -10.05
CA GLY A 23 -1.83 -4.26 -10.89
C GLY A 23 -1.70 -3.37 -12.12
N LEU A 24 -2.73 -2.60 -12.48
CA LEU A 24 -2.76 -1.79 -13.72
C LEU A 24 -3.17 -0.33 -13.51
N GLY A 25 -3.74 0.02 -12.36
CA GLY A 25 -4.49 1.27 -12.24
C GLY A 25 -5.81 1.26 -13.04
N GLU A 26 -6.61 2.31 -12.87
CA GLU A 26 -8.02 2.32 -13.25
C GLU A 26 -8.24 2.33 -14.75
N ASP A 27 -7.48 3.14 -15.49
CA ASP A 27 -7.67 3.30 -16.93
C ASP A 27 -7.34 2.00 -17.69
N ALA A 28 -6.18 1.41 -17.43
CA ALA A 28 -5.77 0.15 -18.04
C ALA A 28 -6.64 -1.03 -17.59
N ALA A 29 -7.04 -1.08 -16.30
CA ALA A 29 -7.99 -2.08 -15.82
C ALA A 29 -9.34 -2.02 -16.54
N ARG A 30 -9.89 -0.81 -16.77
CA ARG A 30 -11.16 -0.64 -17.50
C ARG A 30 -11.04 -1.06 -18.96
N VAL A 31 -9.93 -0.74 -19.62
CA VAL A 31 -9.69 -1.20 -21.00
C VAL A 31 -9.60 -2.72 -21.05
N LEU A 32 -8.83 -3.33 -20.15
CA LEU A 32 -8.65 -4.79 -20.12
C LEU A 32 -9.95 -5.52 -19.75
N ALA A 33 -10.69 -5.03 -18.76
CA ALA A 33 -11.99 -5.58 -18.39
C ALA A 33 -12.97 -5.54 -19.58
N PHE A 34 -13.03 -4.42 -20.30
CA PHE A 34 -13.83 -4.33 -21.53
C PHE A 34 -13.40 -5.37 -22.57
N LEU A 35 -12.09 -5.57 -22.77
CA LEU A 35 -11.58 -6.56 -23.73
C LEU A 35 -11.86 -8.01 -23.30
N LEU A 36 -11.90 -8.30 -22.00
CA LEU A 36 -12.18 -9.62 -21.43
C LEU A 36 -13.68 -9.96 -21.42
N LEU A 37 -14.53 -8.95 -21.22
CA LEU A 37 -15.98 -9.12 -21.06
C LEU A 37 -16.78 -8.90 -22.35
N ARG A 38 -16.18 -8.29 -23.37
CA ARG A 38 -16.85 -8.17 -24.67
C ARG A 38 -17.06 -9.58 -25.24
N ASP A 39 -18.30 -10.01 -25.31
CA ASP A 39 -18.70 -11.06 -26.24
C ASP A 39 -18.52 -10.50 -27.66
N GLU A 40 -17.83 -11.24 -28.53
CA GLU A 40 -17.88 -10.94 -29.96
C GLU A 40 -19.28 -11.26 -30.48
N VAL A 41 -20.21 -10.31 -30.39
CA VAL A 41 -21.48 -10.41 -31.11
C VAL A 41 -21.19 -10.14 -32.59
N GLU A 42 -20.95 -11.21 -33.34
CA GLU A 42 -20.92 -11.16 -34.81
C GLU A 42 -22.33 -10.95 -35.37
N GLU A 43 -22.57 -9.80 -36.03
CA GLU A 43 -23.57 -9.72 -37.09
C GLU A 43 -23.00 -9.06 -38.36
N GLY A 44 -22.31 -9.87 -39.17
CA GLY A 44 -22.08 -9.66 -40.61
C GLY A 44 -21.14 -8.51 -41.05
N PRO A 45 -20.82 -8.45 -42.37
CA PRO A 45 -19.95 -7.41 -42.93
C PRO A 45 -20.68 -6.05 -43.01
N ALA A 46 -19.97 -4.95 -42.71
CA ALA A 46 -20.51 -3.59 -42.67
C ALA A 46 -19.52 -2.55 -43.26
N PRO A 47 -20.00 -1.53 -44.01
CA PRO A 47 -19.15 -0.60 -44.76
C PRO A 47 -18.82 0.73 -44.02
N ALA A 48 -19.21 0.92 -42.76
CA ALA A 48 -18.81 2.09 -41.97
C ALA A 48 -18.93 1.86 -40.45
N LEU A 49 -17.89 2.26 -39.72
CA LEU A 49 -17.67 2.00 -38.31
C LEU A 49 -18.18 3.16 -37.43
N ALA A 50 -19.28 2.98 -36.70
CA ALA A 50 -19.70 3.88 -35.63
C ALA A 50 -19.55 3.17 -34.27
N LEU A 51 -18.39 3.32 -33.64
CA LEU A 51 -18.10 2.83 -32.29
C LEU A 51 -18.82 3.71 -31.24
N ARG A 52 -19.79 3.17 -30.51
CA ARG A 52 -20.04 3.60 -29.12
C ARG A 52 -19.41 2.57 -28.20
N ILE A 53 -18.11 2.70 -27.96
CA ILE A 53 -17.35 1.81 -27.08
C ILE A 53 -16.98 2.63 -25.84
N GLY A 54 -17.51 2.23 -24.69
CA GLY A 54 -17.42 3.03 -23.48
C GLY A 54 -16.56 2.37 -22.42
N THR A 55 -15.24 2.53 -22.49
CA THR A 55 -14.42 2.53 -21.27
C THR A 55 -14.64 3.82 -20.47
N GLY A 56 -15.34 4.82 -21.04
CA GLY A 56 -15.50 6.16 -20.46
C GLY A 56 -14.25 7.04 -20.60
N LEU A 57 -13.20 6.53 -21.27
CA LEU A 57 -11.91 7.19 -21.41
C LEU A 57 -11.82 8.03 -22.69
N SER A 58 -10.94 9.03 -22.68
CA SER A 58 -10.54 9.72 -23.90
C SER A 58 -9.80 8.77 -24.84
N ARG A 59 -9.75 9.10 -26.15
CA ARG A 59 -8.98 8.30 -27.12
C ARG A 59 -7.49 8.20 -26.73
N THR A 60 -6.91 9.28 -26.21
CA THR A 60 -5.51 9.31 -25.78
C THR A 60 -5.27 8.37 -24.60
N ALA A 61 -6.12 8.44 -23.57
CA ALA A 61 -6.02 7.58 -22.39
C ALA A 61 -6.20 6.10 -22.77
N MET A 62 -7.18 5.80 -23.62
CA MET A 62 -7.40 4.45 -24.14
C MET A 62 -6.18 3.91 -24.90
N MET A 63 -5.56 4.72 -25.78
CA MET A 63 -4.38 4.28 -26.53
C MET A 63 -3.15 4.09 -25.63
N ALA A 64 -2.99 4.91 -24.60
CA ALA A 64 -1.93 4.75 -23.61
C ALA A 64 -2.12 3.43 -22.83
N ALA A 65 -3.32 3.20 -22.31
CA ALA A 65 -3.69 1.95 -21.63
C ALA A 65 -3.47 0.71 -22.50
N VAL A 66 -3.86 0.75 -23.78
CA VAL A 66 -3.59 -0.37 -24.70
C VAL A 66 -2.09 -0.64 -24.86
N GLY A 67 -1.26 0.39 -24.98
CA GLY A 67 0.19 0.22 -25.07
C GLY A 67 0.81 -0.39 -23.80
N GLU A 68 0.29 -0.02 -22.64
CA GLU A 68 0.65 -0.63 -21.36
C GLU A 68 0.27 -2.12 -21.32
N LEU A 69 -0.95 -2.46 -21.72
CA LEU A 69 -1.43 -3.84 -21.77
C LEU A 69 -0.64 -4.71 -22.77
N GLU A 70 -0.22 -4.14 -23.90
CA GLU A 70 0.69 -4.81 -24.85
C GLU A 70 2.06 -5.07 -24.22
N THR A 71 2.59 -4.10 -23.48
CA THR A 71 3.88 -4.22 -22.77
C THR A 71 3.81 -5.27 -21.66
N ALA A 72 2.70 -5.31 -20.94
CA ALA A 72 2.41 -6.34 -19.94
C ALA A 72 2.17 -7.74 -20.55
N GLY A 73 2.06 -7.85 -21.89
CA GLY A 73 1.87 -9.13 -22.57
C GLY A 73 0.54 -9.81 -22.23
N VAL A 74 -0.50 -9.03 -21.93
CA VAL A 74 -1.85 -9.55 -21.60
C VAL A 74 -2.86 -9.36 -22.72
N VAL A 75 -2.55 -8.49 -23.69
CA VAL A 75 -3.29 -8.36 -24.94
C VAL A 75 -2.35 -8.53 -26.13
N GLU A 76 -2.90 -8.99 -27.24
CA GLU A 76 -2.18 -9.04 -28.51
C GLU A 76 -2.87 -8.20 -29.58
N ARG A 77 -2.05 -7.58 -30.43
CA ARG A 77 -2.51 -6.80 -31.57
C ARG A 77 -2.99 -7.70 -32.69
N THR A 78 -4.19 -7.42 -33.15
CA THR A 78 -4.85 -8.07 -34.28
C THR A 78 -5.40 -7.02 -35.24
N THR A 79 -6.24 -7.44 -36.18
CA THR A 79 -6.91 -6.58 -37.16
C THR A 79 -8.40 -6.89 -37.20
N VAL A 80 -9.24 -5.87 -37.38
CA VAL A 80 -10.67 -6.08 -37.66
C VAL A 80 -10.82 -6.60 -39.08
N PRO A 81 -11.54 -7.72 -39.32
CA PRO A 81 -11.89 -8.14 -40.66
C PRO A 81 -12.77 -7.07 -41.32
N GLU A 82 -12.31 -6.50 -42.43
CA GLU A 82 -13.03 -5.46 -43.19
C GLU A 82 -13.03 -5.82 -44.67
N GLU A 83 -14.22 -5.87 -45.29
CA GLU A 83 -14.38 -6.05 -46.73
C GLU A 83 -14.23 -4.70 -47.44
N GLY A 84 -13.01 -4.32 -47.80
CA GLY A 84 -12.73 -3.09 -48.53
C GLY A 84 -11.25 -2.91 -48.92
N PRO A 85 -10.93 -2.05 -49.90
CA PRO A 85 -9.55 -1.76 -50.27
C PRO A 85 -8.89 -0.86 -49.19
N GLY A 86 -7.90 -1.39 -48.46
CA GLY A 86 -7.16 -0.64 -47.44
C GLY A 86 -6.37 -1.55 -46.49
N ARG A 87 -5.56 -0.96 -45.60
CA ARG A 87 -4.97 -1.70 -44.48
C ARG A 87 -6.05 -1.88 -43.40
N PRO A 88 -6.36 -3.10 -42.97
CA PRO A 88 -7.35 -3.35 -41.92
C PRO A 88 -7.05 -2.55 -40.64
N PRO A 89 -8.07 -2.00 -39.96
CA PRO A 89 -7.91 -1.30 -38.69
C PRO A 89 -7.29 -2.22 -37.63
N ALA A 90 -6.44 -1.65 -36.77
CA ALA A 90 -5.89 -2.38 -35.63
C ALA A 90 -6.99 -2.69 -34.60
N ALA A 91 -6.89 -3.88 -34.02
CA ALA A 91 -7.70 -4.32 -32.89
C ALA A 91 -6.80 -5.01 -31.86
N TRP A 92 -7.34 -5.30 -30.69
CA TRP A 92 -6.64 -5.99 -29.61
C TRP A 92 -7.56 -7.04 -29.01
N ARG A 93 -7.01 -8.17 -28.58
CA ARG A 93 -7.74 -9.20 -27.84
C ARG A 93 -6.92 -9.68 -26.64
N PRO A 94 -7.56 -10.08 -25.53
CA PRO A 94 -6.86 -10.75 -24.44
C PRO A 94 -6.20 -12.04 -24.94
N ILE A 95 -5.02 -12.34 -24.43
CA ILE A 95 -4.29 -13.58 -24.77
C ILE A 95 -4.90 -14.79 -24.05
N ASP A 96 -5.47 -14.56 -22.87
CA ASP A 96 -5.93 -15.58 -21.94
C ASP A 96 -7.30 -15.20 -21.32
N GLY A 97 -7.95 -16.18 -20.67
CA GLY A 97 -9.15 -15.91 -19.87
C GLY A 97 -8.85 -15.12 -18.59
N LEU A 98 -9.89 -14.56 -17.96
CA LEU A 98 -9.80 -13.60 -16.84
C LEU A 98 -8.79 -14.00 -15.76
N GLU A 99 -8.87 -15.19 -15.19
CA GLU A 99 -7.98 -15.60 -14.08
C GLU A 99 -6.50 -15.65 -14.47
N ARG A 100 -6.19 -16.21 -15.65
CA ARG A 100 -4.80 -16.26 -16.14
C ARG A 100 -4.29 -14.88 -16.51
N THR A 101 -5.14 -14.05 -17.10
CA THR A 101 -4.83 -12.65 -17.42
C THR A 101 -4.58 -11.84 -16.15
N ALA A 102 -5.43 -11.97 -15.13
CA ALA A 102 -5.26 -11.27 -13.86
C ALA A 102 -3.99 -11.70 -13.13
N ARG A 103 -3.61 -12.99 -13.19
CA ARG A 103 -2.34 -13.45 -12.65
C ARG A 103 -1.13 -12.85 -13.38
N ARG A 104 -1.16 -12.81 -14.72
CA ARG A 104 -0.09 -12.17 -15.52
C ARG A 104 0.04 -10.68 -15.21
N VAL A 105 -1.08 -10.00 -14.97
CA VAL A 105 -1.09 -8.61 -14.50
C VAL A 105 -0.36 -8.49 -13.17
N ASP A 106 -0.68 -9.33 -12.18
CA ASP A 106 -0.02 -9.28 -10.87
C ASP A 106 1.48 -9.60 -10.98
N GLU A 107 1.87 -10.59 -11.81
CA GLU A 107 3.26 -10.97 -12.09
C GLU A 107 4.04 -9.82 -12.75
N HIS A 108 3.47 -9.20 -13.80
CA HIS A 108 4.09 -8.06 -14.48
C HIS A 108 4.26 -6.85 -13.54
N HIS A 109 3.21 -6.54 -12.78
CA HIS A 109 3.24 -5.44 -11.81
C HIS A 109 4.29 -5.66 -10.72
N ALA A 110 4.41 -6.90 -10.22
CA ALA A 110 5.44 -7.25 -9.24
C ALA A 110 6.86 -7.05 -9.78
N ALA A 111 7.13 -7.46 -11.02
CA ALA A 111 8.41 -7.23 -11.68
C ALA A 111 8.69 -5.72 -11.84
N GLU A 112 7.68 -4.94 -12.17
CA GLU A 112 7.79 -3.48 -12.26
C GLU A 112 8.10 -2.82 -10.91
N LEU A 113 7.48 -3.27 -9.81
CA LEU A 113 7.78 -2.79 -8.46
C LEU A 113 9.23 -3.08 -8.05
N VAL A 114 9.73 -4.29 -8.34
CA VAL A 114 11.14 -4.66 -8.10
C VAL A 114 12.09 -3.78 -8.93
N ALA A 115 11.81 -3.62 -10.23
CA ALA A 115 12.63 -2.79 -11.12
C ALA A 115 12.62 -1.31 -10.68
N GLU A 116 11.47 -0.80 -10.25
CA GLU A 116 11.31 0.54 -9.71
C GLU A 116 12.11 0.73 -8.42
N ALA A 117 12.05 -0.23 -7.49
CA ALA A 117 12.84 -0.20 -6.27
C ALA A 117 14.35 -0.19 -6.56
N ARG A 118 14.82 -1.00 -7.52
CA ARG A 118 16.23 -0.98 -7.96
C ARG A 118 16.67 0.38 -8.48
N ARG A 119 15.85 1.00 -9.34
CA ARG A 119 16.13 2.33 -9.91
C ARG A 119 16.17 3.41 -8.83
N LEU A 120 15.16 3.46 -7.96
CA LEU A 120 15.06 4.50 -6.92
C LEU A 120 16.16 4.38 -5.87
N TRP A 121 16.57 3.14 -5.56
CA TRP A 121 17.51 2.88 -4.45
C TRP A 121 18.91 2.46 -4.91
N ALA A 122 19.19 2.56 -6.21
CA ALA A 122 20.47 2.27 -6.85
C ALA A 122 21.03 0.88 -6.49
N VAL A 123 20.21 -0.15 -6.66
CA VAL A 123 20.60 -1.55 -6.44
C VAL A 123 20.80 -2.23 -7.79
N GLU A 124 22.04 -2.64 -8.06
CA GLU A 124 22.39 -3.36 -9.28
C GLU A 124 21.80 -4.79 -9.29
N PRO A 125 21.38 -5.31 -10.45
CA PRO A 125 20.85 -6.66 -10.56
C PRO A 125 21.95 -7.73 -10.39
N ALA A 126 21.53 -8.97 -10.07
CA ALA A 126 22.41 -10.13 -10.09
C ALA A 126 22.75 -10.51 -11.55
N GLU A 127 23.99 -10.97 -11.80
CA GLU A 127 24.35 -11.57 -13.10
C GLU A 127 23.72 -12.96 -13.30
N ASP A 128 23.44 -13.68 -12.21
CA ASP A 128 22.68 -14.93 -12.16
C ASP A 128 21.88 -14.97 -10.85
N PRO A 129 20.56 -14.75 -10.87
CA PRO A 129 19.75 -14.67 -9.65
C PRO A 129 19.63 -16.03 -8.93
N GLY A 130 20.16 -17.12 -9.49
CA GLY A 130 20.01 -18.46 -8.92
C GLY A 130 18.55 -18.91 -8.87
N ARG A 131 18.30 -20.16 -8.45
CA ARG A 131 16.93 -20.59 -8.17
C ARG A 131 16.51 -20.02 -6.82
N ALA A 132 15.61 -19.03 -6.84
CA ALA A 132 15.08 -18.43 -5.62
C ALA A 132 14.42 -19.51 -4.72
N PRO A 133 14.59 -19.45 -3.39
CA PRO A 133 13.93 -20.39 -2.48
C PRO A 133 12.42 -20.17 -2.48
N ASP A 134 11.66 -21.27 -2.44
CA ASP A 134 10.20 -21.31 -2.50
C ASP A 134 9.51 -20.84 -1.19
N THR A 135 10.22 -20.17 -0.27
CA THR A 135 9.73 -19.77 1.06
C THR A 135 10.16 -18.36 1.47
N LEU A 136 9.26 -17.46 1.87
CA LEU A 136 9.60 -16.13 2.41
C LEU A 136 8.97 -15.89 3.77
N THR A 137 9.63 -15.13 4.64
CA THR A 137 9.02 -14.64 5.90
C THR A 137 8.72 -13.15 5.81
N LEU A 138 7.45 -12.79 5.98
CA LEU A 138 6.98 -11.41 6.18
C LEU A 138 6.93 -11.09 7.69
N GLY A 139 7.67 -10.08 8.11
CA GLY A 139 7.62 -9.51 9.45
C GLY A 139 6.71 -8.27 9.50
N LEU A 140 5.53 -8.41 10.09
CA LEU A 140 4.62 -7.30 10.37
C LEU A 140 5.20 -6.39 11.46
N ASN A 141 4.97 -5.08 11.38
CA ASN A 141 5.37 -4.10 12.41
C ASN A 141 4.45 -4.05 13.61
N TRP A 142 3.38 -4.84 13.64
CA TRP A 142 2.51 -4.94 14.79
C TRP A 142 1.73 -6.25 14.76
N ARG A 143 1.05 -6.55 15.87
CA ARG A 143 0.11 -7.66 15.93
C ARG A 143 -0.91 -7.57 14.77
N PRO A 144 -1.29 -8.71 14.16
CA PRO A 144 -2.30 -8.76 13.09
C PRO A 144 -3.57 -7.98 13.45
N ASN A 145 -3.96 -7.05 12.57
CA ASN A 145 -5.15 -6.20 12.70
C ASN A 145 -5.63 -5.78 11.29
N GLY A 146 -6.59 -4.85 11.20
CA GLY A 146 -7.15 -4.40 9.92
C GLY A 146 -6.14 -3.90 8.88
N LEU A 147 -4.94 -3.46 9.29
CA LEU A 147 -3.89 -2.98 8.37
C LEU A 147 -3.17 -4.13 7.65
N HIS A 148 -3.33 -5.35 8.14
CA HIS A 148 -2.63 -6.54 7.64
C HIS A 148 -3.55 -7.46 6.83
N VAL A 149 -4.82 -7.08 6.64
CA VAL A 149 -5.82 -7.84 5.88
C VAL A 149 -5.34 -8.24 4.49
N PRO A 150 -4.68 -7.38 3.67
CA PRO A 150 -4.21 -7.76 2.34
C PRO A 150 -3.27 -8.98 2.32
N PHE A 151 -2.36 -9.07 3.30
CA PHE A 151 -1.40 -10.19 3.39
C PHE A 151 -2.10 -11.50 3.76
N HIS A 152 -3.05 -11.42 4.70
CA HIS A 152 -3.85 -12.59 5.09
C HIS A 152 -4.89 -12.97 4.02
N ALA A 153 -5.38 -12.02 3.23
CA ALA A 153 -6.25 -12.29 2.09
C ALA A 153 -5.48 -13.04 0.99
N ALA A 154 -4.24 -12.65 0.70
CA ALA A 154 -3.36 -13.41 -0.18
C ALA A 154 -3.14 -14.84 0.32
N GLU A 155 -2.86 -15.00 1.62
CA GLU A 155 -2.66 -16.30 2.27
C GLU A 155 -3.92 -17.18 2.21
N VAL A 156 -5.09 -16.66 2.59
CA VAL A 156 -6.36 -17.40 2.61
C VAL A 156 -6.83 -17.78 1.20
N ALA A 157 -6.65 -16.89 0.23
CA ALA A 157 -7.02 -17.15 -1.16
C ALA A 157 -5.96 -17.95 -1.93
N GLY A 158 -4.89 -18.43 -1.27
CA GLY A 158 -3.85 -19.25 -1.89
C GLY A 158 -3.05 -18.52 -2.97
N ARG A 159 -2.97 -17.17 -2.91
CA ARG A 159 -2.30 -16.36 -3.94
C ARG A 159 -0.78 -16.54 -3.92
N TYR A 160 -0.19 -16.72 -2.74
CA TYR A 160 1.23 -17.05 -2.62
C TYR A 160 1.53 -18.45 -3.18
N ASP A 161 0.73 -19.45 -2.83
CA ASP A 161 0.88 -20.82 -3.35
C ASP A 161 0.71 -20.87 -4.88
N ALA A 162 -0.24 -20.11 -5.44
CA ALA A 162 -0.43 -19.98 -6.88
C ALA A 162 0.77 -19.35 -7.60
N ALA A 163 1.56 -18.54 -6.90
CA ALA A 163 2.83 -17.99 -7.36
C ALA A 163 4.03 -18.91 -7.06
N GLY A 164 3.79 -20.12 -6.51
CA GLY A 164 4.83 -21.09 -6.17
C GLY A 164 5.63 -20.72 -4.92
N LEU A 165 5.09 -19.89 -4.04
CA LEU A 165 5.77 -19.36 -2.87
C LEU A 165 5.01 -19.68 -1.58
N SER A 166 5.69 -20.26 -0.60
CA SER A 166 5.18 -20.38 0.76
C SER A 166 5.57 -19.13 1.57
N VAL A 167 4.61 -18.46 2.20
CA VAL A 167 4.87 -17.24 2.99
C VAL A 167 4.53 -17.48 4.46
N GLY A 168 5.53 -17.32 5.33
CA GLY A 168 5.34 -17.20 6.77
C GLY A 168 5.03 -15.75 7.15
N ILE A 169 4.07 -15.54 8.05
CA ILE A 169 3.72 -14.21 8.55
C ILE A 169 3.97 -14.17 10.06
N GLU A 170 5.00 -13.41 10.44
CA GLU A 170 5.38 -13.15 11.83
C GLU A 170 5.10 -11.68 12.19
N HIS A 171 5.08 -11.34 13.46
CA HIS A 171 4.89 -9.96 13.90
C HIS A 171 5.93 -9.53 14.93
N TYR A 172 6.22 -8.24 14.92
CA TYR A 172 7.14 -7.58 15.81
C TYR A 172 6.48 -6.32 16.40
N GLU A 173 6.83 -5.96 17.62
CA GLU A 173 6.27 -4.78 18.30
C GLU A 173 6.93 -3.48 17.79
N GLY A 174 6.52 -3.03 16.60
CA GLY A 174 6.90 -1.75 15.99
C GLY A 174 7.80 -1.87 14.75
N SER A 175 7.78 -0.82 13.92
CA SER A 175 8.58 -0.74 12.68
C SER A 175 10.08 -0.93 12.91
N HIS A 176 10.60 -0.45 14.05
CA HIS A 176 12.01 -0.60 14.41
C HIS A 176 12.39 -2.08 14.66
N ARG A 177 11.50 -2.88 15.26
CA ARG A 177 11.74 -4.31 15.49
C ARG A 177 11.54 -5.15 14.23
N ALA A 178 10.52 -4.85 13.43
CA ALA A 178 10.34 -5.48 12.12
C ALA A 178 11.56 -5.23 11.23
N LEU A 179 12.10 -4.01 11.22
CA LEU A 179 13.33 -3.70 10.49
C LEU A 179 14.55 -4.42 11.07
N ALA A 180 14.66 -4.53 12.40
CA ALA A 180 15.74 -5.29 13.03
C ALA A 180 15.71 -6.77 12.64
N ALA A 181 14.52 -7.39 12.56
CA ALA A 181 14.35 -8.75 12.08
C ALA A 181 14.79 -8.91 10.60
N VAL A 182 14.49 -7.94 9.75
CA VAL A 182 14.98 -7.90 8.36
C VAL A 182 16.51 -7.82 8.30
N ARG A 183 17.11 -6.97 9.14
CA ARG A 183 18.58 -6.84 9.23
C ARG A 183 19.23 -8.15 9.71
N ALA A 184 18.62 -8.82 10.68
CA ALA A 184 19.09 -10.09 11.23
C ALA A 184 18.87 -11.28 10.29
N GLY A 185 18.04 -11.13 9.24
CA GLY A 185 17.64 -12.22 8.35
C GLY A 185 16.60 -13.16 8.96
N GLU A 186 15.96 -12.76 10.06
CA GLU A 186 14.82 -13.47 10.68
C GLU A 186 13.53 -13.27 9.87
N ALA A 187 13.41 -12.12 9.20
CA ALA A 187 12.39 -11.85 8.20
C ALA A 187 13.07 -11.50 6.86
N ASP A 188 12.50 -11.96 5.75
CA ASP A 188 12.98 -11.58 4.42
C ASP A 188 12.44 -10.21 3.99
N VAL A 189 11.16 -9.96 4.34
CA VAL A 189 10.45 -8.72 4.08
C VAL A 189 9.88 -8.20 5.39
N GLY A 190 10.05 -6.91 5.67
CA GLY A 190 9.45 -6.24 6.82
C GLY A 190 8.43 -5.21 6.38
N LEU A 191 7.28 -5.14 7.06
CA LEU A 191 6.40 -3.98 6.97
C LEU A 191 6.97 -2.88 7.86
N VAL A 192 7.43 -1.76 7.32
CA VAL A 192 8.17 -0.73 8.05
C VAL A 192 7.74 0.65 7.59
N GLY A 193 7.52 1.55 8.55
CA GLY A 193 7.17 2.95 8.27
C GLY A 193 8.28 3.71 7.54
N ALA A 194 7.89 4.63 6.65
CA ALA A 194 8.79 5.35 5.76
C ALA A 194 9.84 6.18 6.52
N ALA A 195 9.50 6.78 7.67
CA ALA A 195 10.46 7.55 8.44
C ALA A 195 11.52 6.64 9.08
N THR A 196 11.11 5.49 9.61
CA THR A 196 12.02 4.45 10.14
C THR A 196 13.00 3.98 9.08
N VAL A 197 12.54 3.75 7.83
CA VAL A 197 13.41 3.37 6.71
C VAL A 197 14.46 4.44 6.42
N LEU A 198 14.05 5.70 6.30
CA LEU A 198 14.99 6.77 5.95
C LEU A 198 16.06 6.98 7.02
N ARG A 199 15.70 6.85 8.30
CA ARG A 199 16.67 6.89 9.41
C ARG A 199 17.68 5.75 9.33
N ALA A 200 17.20 4.53 9.08
CA ALA A 200 18.09 3.37 8.88
C ALA A 200 19.07 3.57 7.70
N ARG A 201 18.56 4.05 6.56
CA ARG A 201 19.42 4.35 5.41
C ARG A 201 20.39 5.48 5.68
N ALA A 202 19.99 6.51 6.43
CA ALA A 202 20.87 7.59 6.86
C ALA A 202 21.99 7.08 7.81
N ALA A 203 21.72 6.02 8.58
CA ALA A 203 22.71 5.32 9.40
C ALA A 203 23.61 4.35 8.59
N GLY A 204 23.42 4.24 7.27
CA GLY A 204 24.21 3.39 6.38
C GLY A 204 23.66 1.99 6.18
N ASP A 205 22.47 1.67 6.69
CA ASP A 205 21.89 0.34 6.47
C ASP A 205 21.44 0.14 5.02
N PRO A 206 21.85 -0.97 4.38
CA PRO A 206 21.50 -1.25 2.99
C PRO A 206 20.10 -1.89 2.90
N VAL A 207 19.07 -1.20 3.38
CA VAL A 207 17.67 -1.65 3.35
C VAL A 207 16.86 -0.91 2.29
N VAL A 208 15.98 -1.61 1.58
CA VAL A 208 15.34 -1.13 0.35
C VAL A 208 13.82 -1.33 0.43
N PRO A 209 13.03 -0.24 0.36
CA PRO A 209 11.59 -0.32 0.11
C PRO A 209 11.30 -0.85 -1.30
N ILE A 210 10.59 -1.98 -1.37
CA ILE A 210 10.16 -2.62 -2.62
C ILE A 210 8.71 -2.32 -2.98
N ALA A 211 7.90 -1.85 -2.03
CA ALA A 211 6.55 -1.37 -2.28
C ALA A 211 6.03 -0.47 -1.14
N VAL A 212 5.14 0.46 -1.46
CA VAL A 212 4.40 1.27 -0.49
C VAL A 212 3.04 0.62 -0.20
N ALA A 213 2.88 0.02 0.97
CA ALA A 213 1.64 -0.69 1.33
C ALA A 213 0.46 0.26 1.50
N TYR A 214 0.72 1.46 2.06
CA TYR A 214 -0.25 2.54 2.18
C TYR A 214 0.37 3.88 1.77
N ARG A 215 -0.27 4.62 0.87
CA ARG A 215 0.26 5.88 0.31
C ARG A 215 0.30 7.03 1.31
N ARG A 216 -0.45 6.95 2.42
CA ARG A 216 -0.44 7.98 3.47
C ARG A 216 -0.09 7.41 4.84
N ALA A 217 0.68 8.16 5.60
CA ALA A 217 1.02 7.84 6.98
C ALA A 217 -0.23 7.80 7.86
N MET A 218 -0.26 6.81 8.73
CA MET A 218 -1.36 6.52 9.64
C MET A 218 -1.15 7.11 11.04
N ALA A 219 -0.07 7.87 11.23
CA ALA A 219 0.26 8.47 12.50
C ALA A 219 -0.68 9.63 12.85
N VAL A 220 -1.15 9.64 14.09
CA VAL A 220 -2.02 10.66 14.65
C VAL A 220 -1.49 11.13 16.00
N LEU A 221 -1.86 12.35 16.41
CA LEU A 221 -1.86 12.79 17.80
C LEU A 221 -3.31 12.78 18.30
N TYR A 222 -3.59 12.18 19.45
CA TYR A 222 -4.95 12.12 19.98
C TYR A 222 -5.00 12.32 21.50
N THR A 223 -6.19 12.71 21.99
CA THR A 223 -6.45 12.90 23.43
C THR A 223 -7.90 12.61 23.77
N VAL A 224 -8.17 12.35 25.04
CA VAL A 224 -9.53 12.33 25.60
C VAL A 224 -9.85 13.71 26.16
N ARG A 225 -11.01 14.28 25.82
CA ARG A 225 -11.40 15.65 26.24
C ARG A 225 -11.34 15.87 27.74
N GLY A 226 -11.67 14.83 28.53
CA GLY A 226 -11.56 14.84 29.98
C GLY A 226 -10.12 15.07 30.46
N THR A 227 -9.16 14.32 29.91
CA THR A 227 -7.72 14.49 30.21
C THR A 227 -7.20 15.83 29.69
N PHE A 228 -7.61 16.24 28.50
CA PHE A 228 -7.14 17.49 27.89
C PHE A 228 -7.69 18.75 28.60
N GLY A 229 -8.85 18.63 29.25
CA GLY A 229 -9.59 19.73 29.87
C GLY A 229 -10.46 20.52 28.89
N GLY A 230 -10.85 19.93 27.76
CA GLY A 230 -11.64 20.59 26.71
C GLY A 230 -11.48 19.92 25.34
N ALA A 231 -11.96 20.58 24.29
CA ALA A 231 -11.79 20.09 22.92
C ALA A 231 -10.40 20.45 22.37
N LEU A 232 -9.72 19.48 21.76
CA LEU A 232 -8.55 19.69 20.91
C LEU A 232 -9.00 19.88 19.46
N SER A 233 -8.79 21.08 18.93
CA SER A 233 -9.22 21.49 17.59
C SER A 233 -8.07 21.96 16.70
N GLY A 234 -6.87 22.15 17.28
CA GLY A 234 -5.73 22.60 16.51
C GLY A 234 -4.41 22.52 17.26
N VAL A 235 -3.33 22.48 16.48
CA VAL A 235 -1.96 22.26 16.95
C VAL A 235 -1.51 23.30 17.98
N GLY A 236 -1.97 24.54 17.88
CA GLY A 236 -1.57 25.61 18.80
C GLY A 236 -1.92 25.33 20.27
N GLN A 237 -2.91 24.47 20.52
CA GLN A 237 -3.34 24.07 21.87
C GLN A 237 -2.38 23.05 22.53
N LEU A 238 -1.39 22.54 21.80
CA LEU A 238 -0.37 21.63 22.33
C LEU A 238 0.71 22.38 23.13
N ARG A 239 0.82 23.71 23.01
CA ARG A 239 1.78 24.51 23.79
C ARG A 239 1.61 24.30 25.28
N GLY A 240 2.71 24.00 25.96
CA GLY A 240 2.78 23.73 27.39
C GLY A 240 2.23 22.37 27.82
N ARG A 241 1.70 21.55 26.89
CA ARG A 241 1.14 20.23 27.16
C ARG A 241 2.23 19.16 27.23
N ARG A 242 1.91 18.07 27.90
CA ARG A 242 2.69 16.82 27.91
C ARG A 242 2.21 15.95 26.76
N VAL A 243 3.10 15.64 25.82
CA VAL A 243 2.82 14.74 24.71
C VAL A 243 3.59 13.44 24.90
N GLY A 244 2.87 12.35 25.13
CA GLY A 244 3.42 11.00 25.24
C GLY A 244 3.69 10.40 23.87
N MET A 245 4.88 9.85 23.67
CA MET A 245 5.23 9.15 22.43
C MET A 245 6.34 8.12 22.68
N PRO A 246 6.35 6.98 21.98
CA PRO A 246 7.42 6.01 22.15
C PRO A 246 8.69 6.50 21.46
N ALA A 247 9.82 6.52 22.16
CA ALA A 247 11.09 6.90 21.55
C ALA A 247 11.48 5.96 20.39
N GLY A 248 11.95 6.54 19.27
CA GLY A 248 12.45 5.78 18.11
C GLY A 248 11.39 5.01 17.31
N SER A 249 10.11 5.05 17.71
CA SER A 249 9.02 4.46 16.94
C SER A 249 8.63 5.34 15.74
N GLU A 250 7.96 4.76 14.74
CA GLU A 250 7.42 5.52 13.61
C GLU A 250 6.48 6.64 14.07
N THR A 251 5.57 6.36 14.99
CA THR A 251 4.59 7.33 15.51
C THR A 251 5.28 8.44 16.31
N GLY A 252 6.34 8.12 17.05
CA GLY A 252 7.15 9.10 17.78
C GLY A 252 7.97 9.99 16.85
N ILE A 253 8.62 9.42 15.82
CA ILE A 253 9.37 10.17 14.81
C ILE A 253 8.43 11.14 14.07
N LEU A 254 7.30 10.65 13.58
CA LEU A 254 6.33 11.47 12.86
C LEU A 254 5.63 12.49 13.75
N GLY A 255 5.37 12.15 15.03
CA GLY A 255 4.86 13.08 16.02
C GLY A 255 5.82 14.24 16.30
N ARG A 256 7.12 13.96 16.46
CA ARG A 256 8.16 15.01 16.60
C ARG A 256 8.27 15.85 15.34
N LEU A 257 8.26 15.22 14.17
CA LEU A 257 8.30 15.94 12.89
C LEU A 257 7.13 16.92 12.79
N PHE A 258 5.92 16.45 13.13
CA PHE A 258 4.72 17.28 13.15
C PHE A 258 4.88 18.49 14.07
N LEU A 259 5.32 18.29 15.32
CA LEU A 259 5.55 19.36 16.30
C LEU A 259 6.63 20.37 15.85
N ASN A 260 7.71 19.89 15.23
CA ASN A 260 8.77 20.74 14.70
C ASN A 260 8.26 21.67 13.59
N GLN A 261 7.53 21.11 12.63
CA GLN A 261 7.07 21.89 11.47
C GLN A 261 5.95 22.88 11.80
N VAL A 262 5.27 22.72 12.93
CA VAL A 262 4.34 23.74 13.46
C VAL A 262 4.99 24.70 14.46
N ALA A 263 6.33 24.68 14.54
CA ALA A 263 7.14 25.51 15.43
C ALA A 263 6.73 25.42 16.91
N LEU A 264 6.43 24.20 17.35
CA LEU A 264 6.08 23.90 18.74
C LEU A 264 7.18 23.15 19.50
N ASP A 265 8.32 22.90 18.86
CA ASP A 265 9.48 22.30 19.54
C ASP A 265 9.93 23.17 20.73
N GLY A 266 10.31 22.51 21.83
CA GLY A 266 10.63 23.15 23.11
C GLY A 266 9.45 23.82 23.85
N SER A 267 8.32 24.06 23.18
CA SER A 267 7.09 24.56 23.79
C SER A 267 6.20 23.44 24.33
N VAL A 268 6.46 22.20 23.93
CA VAL A 268 5.77 20.97 24.35
C VAL A 268 6.70 20.15 25.24
N ARG A 269 6.16 19.51 26.27
CA ARG A 269 6.92 18.55 27.09
C ARG A 269 6.74 17.15 26.51
N ILE A 270 7.78 16.62 25.88
CA ILE A 270 7.74 15.27 25.35
C ILE A 270 8.02 14.28 26.47
N VAL A 271 7.16 13.27 26.62
CA VAL A 271 7.28 12.19 27.58
C VAL A 271 7.46 10.88 26.81
N ASP A 272 8.51 10.14 27.10
CA ASP A 272 8.67 8.80 26.54
C ASP A 272 7.78 7.82 27.31
N THR A 273 6.82 7.25 26.60
CA THR A 273 5.81 6.33 27.15
C THR A 273 6.20 4.86 27.01
N GLY A 274 7.31 4.55 26.34
CA GLY A 274 7.79 3.16 26.20
C GLY A 274 6.82 2.20 25.51
N GLY A 275 5.82 2.71 24.76
CA GLY A 275 4.77 1.92 24.11
C GLY A 275 3.46 1.83 24.89
N GLU A 276 3.32 2.52 26.03
CA GLU A 276 2.12 2.53 26.87
C GLU A 276 1.33 3.85 26.75
N GLU A 277 1.23 4.41 25.54
CA GLU A 277 0.67 5.73 25.28
C GLU A 277 -0.77 5.87 25.80
N ARG A 278 -1.61 4.87 25.50
CA ARG A 278 -3.02 4.89 25.90
C ARG A 278 -3.17 4.91 27.42
N GLU A 279 -2.33 4.18 28.14
CA GLU A 279 -2.40 4.06 29.59
C GLU A 279 -1.93 5.36 30.26
N ALA A 280 -0.83 5.94 29.77
CA ALA A 280 -0.35 7.25 30.18
C ALA A 280 -1.39 8.36 29.94
N LEU A 281 -2.14 8.30 28.83
CA LEU A 281 -3.20 9.26 28.54
C LEU A 281 -4.39 9.12 29.51
N LEU A 282 -4.79 7.88 29.81
CA LEU A 282 -5.94 7.60 30.68
C LEU A 282 -5.63 7.86 32.16
N SER A 283 -4.37 7.68 32.58
CA SER A 283 -3.91 8.00 33.93
C SER A 283 -3.70 9.51 34.16
N GLY A 284 -3.65 10.31 33.07
CA GLY A 284 -3.35 11.73 33.13
C GLY A 284 -1.86 12.04 33.32
N GLU A 285 -0.98 11.06 33.11
CA GLU A 285 0.47 11.25 33.04
C GLU A 285 0.88 12.16 31.88
N VAL A 286 0.13 12.10 30.78
CA VAL A 286 0.28 12.94 29.59
C VAL A 286 -1.07 13.51 29.16
N ASP A 287 -1.05 14.62 28.43
CA ASP A 287 -2.27 15.33 28.00
C ASP A 287 -2.72 14.91 26.60
N VAL A 288 -1.79 14.45 25.77
CA VAL A 288 -1.97 14.03 24.36
C VAL A 288 -0.96 12.91 24.08
N VAL A 289 -1.26 11.99 23.18
CA VAL A 289 -0.30 10.95 22.76
C VAL A 289 -0.27 10.74 21.26
N THR A 290 0.83 10.17 20.77
CA THR A 290 0.92 9.66 19.39
C THR A 290 0.33 8.26 19.28
N GLY A 291 -0.22 7.91 18.12
CA GLY A 291 -0.67 6.54 17.83
C GLY A 291 -0.94 6.33 16.34
N SER A 292 -1.52 5.18 16.02
CA SER A 292 -2.15 4.90 14.73
C SER A 292 -3.59 5.44 14.70
N PHE A 293 -4.15 5.71 13.52
CA PHE A 293 -5.53 6.20 13.37
C PHE A 293 -6.59 5.27 13.99
N SER A 294 -6.27 3.99 14.21
CA SER A 294 -7.14 3.00 14.84
C SER A 294 -7.24 3.16 16.36
N ASP A 295 -6.21 3.70 17.01
CA ASP A 295 -6.12 3.81 18.47
C ASP A 295 -7.19 4.73 19.09
N PRO A 296 -7.44 5.95 18.57
CA PRO A 296 -8.52 6.79 19.11
C PRO A 296 -9.90 6.15 18.98
N ARG A 297 -10.15 5.37 17.92
CA ARG A 297 -11.43 4.69 17.70
C ARG A 297 -11.75 3.65 18.77
N GLU A 298 -10.72 3.02 19.35
CA GLU A 298 -10.89 2.14 20.51
C GLU A 298 -11.43 2.88 21.74
N LEU A 299 -10.98 4.10 21.97
CA LEU A 299 -11.47 4.92 23.09
C LEU A 299 -12.88 5.48 22.81
N GLU A 300 -13.18 5.89 21.59
CA GLU A 300 -14.53 6.32 21.18
C GLU A 300 -15.57 5.22 21.41
N ARG A 301 -15.22 3.96 21.06
CA ARG A 301 -16.07 2.80 21.32
C ARG A 301 -16.29 2.51 22.80
N ARG A 302 -15.40 2.97 23.68
CA ARG A 302 -15.59 2.93 25.14
C ARG A 302 -16.45 4.11 25.65
N GLY A 303 -17.05 4.88 24.75
CA GLY A 303 -17.91 6.02 25.08
C GLY A 303 -17.13 7.29 25.45
N MET A 304 -15.82 7.33 25.19
CA MET A 304 -15.00 8.50 25.50
C MET A 304 -15.08 9.53 24.37
N ALA A 305 -15.07 10.80 24.73
CA ALA A 305 -14.93 11.89 23.75
C ALA A 305 -13.44 12.06 23.41
N VAL A 306 -13.07 11.67 22.20
CA VAL A 306 -11.68 11.70 21.71
C VAL A 306 -11.56 12.77 20.62
N ASP A 307 -10.45 13.48 20.62
CA ASP A 307 -10.10 14.42 19.56
C ASP A 307 -8.77 14.00 18.93
N VAL A 308 -8.65 14.16 17.61
CA VAL A 308 -7.55 13.62 16.79
C VAL A 308 -6.97 14.70 15.87
N LEU A 309 -5.64 14.72 15.74
CA LEU A 309 -4.88 15.48 14.75
C LEU A 309 -4.10 14.50 13.88
N THR A 310 -4.43 14.40 12.60
CA THR A 310 -3.76 13.48 11.66
C THR A 310 -2.48 14.12 11.12
N VAL A 311 -1.34 13.41 11.22
CA VAL A 311 -0.05 13.92 10.75
C VAL A 311 -0.04 14.08 9.23
N ALA A 312 -0.61 13.10 8.52
CA ALA A 312 -0.64 13.06 7.05
C ALA A 312 -1.55 14.13 6.39
N ASP A 313 -2.36 14.86 7.15
CA ASP A 313 -3.14 15.98 6.62
C ASP A 313 -2.27 17.24 6.44
N ARG A 314 -1.15 17.31 7.16
CA ARG A 314 -0.23 18.44 7.08
C ARG A 314 0.97 18.16 6.17
N PHE A 315 1.34 16.88 6.03
CA PHE A 315 2.50 16.43 5.26
C PHE A 315 2.17 15.15 4.48
N PRO A 316 2.32 15.14 3.14
CA PRO A 316 2.14 13.92 2.35
C PRO A 316 3.33 12.99 2.60
N ILE A 317 3.17 12.07 3.54
CA ILE A 317 4.18 11.11 3.98
C ILE A 317 3.65 9.72 3.64
N TYR A 318 4.48 8.85 3.05
CA TYR A 318 4.11 7.45 2.85
C TYR A 318 3.82 6.75 4.19
N GLY A 319 2.86 5.83 4.16
CA GLY A 319 2.60 4.95 5.29
C GLY A 319 3.62 3.80 5.37
N PRO A 320 3.21 2.67 5.96
CA PRO A 320 4.03 1.46 5.96
C PRO A 320 4.44 1.03 4.55
N THR A 321 5.66 0.55 4.43
CA THR A 321 6.31 0.07 3.21
C THR A 321 6.83 -1.35 3.41
N LEU A 322 6.95 -2.13 2.34
CA LEU A 322 7.57 -3.44 2.35
C LEU A 322 9.06 -3.27 2.09
N VAL A 323 9.90 -3.73 3.02
CA VAL A 323 11.34 -3.43 3.07
C VAL A 323 12.14 -4.72 3.15
N VAL A 324 13.21 -4.78 2.36
CA VAL A 324 14.14 -5.92 2.32
C VAL A 324 15.57 -5.44 2.51
N ARG A 325 16.52 -6.36 2.73
CA ARG A 325 17.95 -6.04 2.54
C ARG A 325 18.24 -5.90 1.05
N ALA A 326 19.15 -5.00 0.67
CA ALA A 326 19.61 -4.87 -0.71
C ALA A 326 20.13 -6.21 -1.27
N GLY A 327 20.84 -6.99 -0.44
CA GLY A 327 21.25 -8.36 -0.80
C GLY A 327 20.07 -9.28 -1.10
N THR A 328 19.00 -9.25 -0.30
CA THR A 328 17.78 -10.04 -0.56
C THR A 328 17.13 -9.66 -1.89
N LEU A 329 17.12 -8.37 -2.25
CA LEU A 329 16.59 -7.90 -3.54
C LEU A 329 17.36 -8.45 -4.76
N VAL A 330 18.63 -8.79 -4.56
CA VAL A 330 19.52 -9.35 -5.59
C VAL A 330 19.42 -10.88 -5.60
N GLU A 331 19.55 -11.50 -4.43
CA GLU A 331 19.66 -12.96 -4.26
C GLU A 331 18.30 -13.69 -4.36
N ARG A 332 17.19 -12.99 -4.10
CA ARG A 332 15.86 -13.59 -3.97
C ARG A 332 14.80 -12.90 -4.81
N GLU A 333 15.21 -12.26 -5.91
CA GLU A 333 14.35 -11.47 -6.80
C GLU A 333 13.05 -12.21 -7.18
N GLY A 334 13.14 -13.41 -7.75
CA GLY A 334 11.96 -14.16 -8.18
C GLY A 334 11.00 -14.51 -7.03
N ALA A 335 11.52 -14.73 -5.81
CA ALA A 335 10.66 -14.94 -4.64
C ALA A 335 9.97 -13.63 -4.22
N LEU A 336 10.67 -12.49 -4.29
CA LEU A 336 10.08 -11.18 -4.01
C LEU A 336 9.03 -10.79 -5.05
N GLU A 337 9.24 -11.11 -6.33
CA GLU A 337 8.23 -10.94 -7.38
C GLU A 337 7.00 -11.81 -7.11
N ALA A 338 7.18 -13.10 -6.79
CA ALA A 338 6.08 -13.98 -6.42
C ALA A 338 5.30 -13.47 -5.18
N PHE A 339 6.02 -12.96 -4.17
CA PHE A 339 5.44 -12.35 -2.98
C PHE A 339 4.65 -11.07 -3.31
N LEU A 340 5.20 -10.18 -4.12
CA LEU A 340 4.54 -8.94 -4.50
C LEU A 340 3.33 -9.20 -5.41
N ALA A 341 3.40 -10.20 -6.30
CA ALA A 341 2.27 -10.63 -7.12
C ALA A 341 1.15 -11.18 -6.24
N GLY A 342 1.48 -12.08 -5.31
CA GLY A 342 0.52 -12.61 -4.34
C GLY A 342 -0.09 -11.52 -3.46
N THR A 343 0.70 -10.53 -3.04
CA THR A 343 0.24 -9.42 -2.20
C THR A 343 -0.63 -8.42 -2.98
N THR A 344 -0.31 -8.13 -4.25
CA THR A 344 -1.15 -7.33 -5.15
C THR A 344 -2.52 -7.98 -5.33
N ALA A 345 -2.53 -9.30 -5.56
CA ALA A 345 -3.76 -10.09 -5.62
C ALA A 345 -4.51 -10.08 -4.28
N GLY A 346 -3.80 -10.18 -3.15
CA GLY A 346 -4.39 -10.10 -1.81
C GLY A 346 -4.98 -8.74 -1.49
N TRP A 347 -4.39 -7.65 -1.97
CA TRP A 347 -4.96 -6.30 -1.86
C TRP A 347 -6.29 -6.21 -2.63
N ALA A 348 -6.32 -6.69 -3.88
CA ALA A 348 -7.54 -6.73 -4.68
C ALA A 348 -8.62 -7.61 -4.01
N GLU A 349 -8.23 -8.77 -3.46
CA GLU A 349 -9.11 -9.68 -2.73
C GLU A 349 -9.70 -9.02 -1.48
N ALA A 350 -8.85 -8.36 -0.68
CA ALA A 350 -9.26 -7.67 0.53
C ALA A 350 -10.23 -6.52 0.23
N CYS A 351 -9.97 -5.74 -0.82
CA CYS A 351 -10.88 -4.67 -1.26
C CYS A 351 -12.24 -5.21 -1.73
N ARG A 352 -12.28 -6.42 -2.29
CA ARG A 352 -13.50 -7.09 -2.75
C ARG A 352 -14.29 -7.68 -1.58
N ASP A 353 -13.62 -8.47 -0.75
CA ASP A 353 -14.21 -9.15 0.41
C ASP A 353 -13.13 -9.45 1.47
N PRO A 354 -13.01 -8.62 2.52
CA PRO A 354 -12.01 -8.82 3.56
C PRO A 354 -12.41 -9.89 4.59
N THR A 355 -13.61 -10.48 4.50
CA THR A 355 -14.23 -11.25 5.60
C THR A 355 -13.37 -12.44 6.03
N ALA A 356 -12.98 -13.32 5.11
CA ALA A 356 -12.24 -14.53 5.45
C ALA A 356 -10.84 -14.23 6.02
N ALA A 357 -10.19 -13.16 5.53
CA ALA A 357 -8.91 -12.69 6.08
C ALA A 357 -9.10 -12.08 7.48
N ALA A 358 -10.17 -11.33 7.69
CA ALA A 358 -10.52 -10.76 8.98
C ALA A 358 -10.83 -11.84 10.02
N GLU A 359 -11.55 -12.90 9.66
CA GLU A 359 -11.79 -14.06 10.52
C GLU A 359 -10.49 -14.76 10.91
N ARG A 360 -9.55 -14.92 9.97
CA ARG A 360 -8.23 -15.51 10.25
C ARG A 360 -7.42 -14.67 11.23
N ILE A 361 -7.46 -13.34 11.10
CA ILE A 361 -6.81 -12.41 12.02
C ILE A 361 -7.47 -12.49 13.41
N ALA A 362 -8.80 -12.41 13.46
CA ALA A 362 -9.59 -12.45 14.68
C ALA A 362 -9.41 -13.75 15.47
N ALA A 363 -9.20 -14.88 14.79
CA ALA A 363 -8.93 -16.16 15.44
C ALA A 363 -7.61 -16.18 16.25
N ARG A 364 -6.74 -15.17 16.08
CA ARG A 364 -5.43 -15.05 16.73
C ARG A 364 -5.27 -13.72 17.49
N SER A 365 -6.34 -12.94 17.64
CA SER A 365 -6.33 -11.65 18.32
C SER A 365 -7.55 -11.50 19.24
N ASP A 366 -7.52 -10.48 20.10
CA ASP A 366 -8.67 -10.11 20.94
C ASP A 366 -9.67 -9.21 20.17
N GLU A 367 -9.48 -9.04 18.86
CA GLU A 367 -10.27 -8.18 18.00
C GLU A 367 -11.25 -9.00 17.16
N PRO A 368 -12.58 -8.74 17.22
CA PRO A 368 -13.55 -9.46 16.41
C PRO A 368 -13.40 -9.11 14.93
N ALA A 369 -13.76 -10.05 14.05
CA ALA A 369 -13.58 -9.93 12.60
C ALA A 369 -14.24 -8.67 12.01
N GLU A 370 -15.42 -8.29 12.50
CA GLU A 370 -16.13 -7.10 12.06
C GLU A 370 -15.30 -5.83 12.28
N ARG A 371 -14.51 -5.78 13.36
CA ARG A 371 -13.63 -4.64 13.67
C ARG A 371 -12.39 -4.62 12.79
N VAL A 372 -11.86 -5.80 12.48
CA VAL A 372 -10.77 -5.95 11.50
C VAL A 372 -11.23 -5.45 10.12
N VAL A 373 -12.44 -5.80 9.70
CA VAL A 373 -13.07 -5.31 8.47
C VAL A 373 -13.28 -3.79 8.49
N GLU A 374 -13.82 -3.24 9.57
CA GLU A 374 -14.04 -1.78 9.71
C GLU A 374 -12.71 -1.01 9.62
N THR A 375 -11.69 -1.50 10.33
CA THR A 375 -10.35 -0.90 10.35
C THR A 375 -9.73 -0.94 8.96
N PHE A 376 -9.80 -2.08 8.25
CA PHE A 376 -9.30 -2.18 6.88
C PHE A 376 -10.08 -1.28 5.90
N GLY A 377 -11.41 -1.23 6.00
CA GLY A 377 -12.26 -0.39 5.15
C GLY A 377 -11.97 1.10 5.34
N THR A 378 -11.58 1.50 6.55
CA THR A 378 -11.09 2.87 6.81
C THR A 378 -9.69 3.05 6.25
N ALA A 379 -8.76 2.15 6.56
CA ALA A 379 -7.37 2.20 6.13
C ALA A 379 -7.23 2.33 4.60
N SER A 380 -7.90 1.45 3.86
CA SER A 380 -7.87 1.40 2.40
C SER A 380 -8.44 2.66 1.75
N ARG A 381 -9.50 3.26 2.31
CA ARG A 381 -10.12 4.49 1.78
C ARG A 381 -9.34 5.76 2.11
N GLU A 382 -8.87 5.91 3.34
CA GLU A 382 -8.29 7.17 3.82
C GLU A 382 -6.76 7.24 3.62
N PHE A 383 -6.10 6.08 3.63
CA PHE A 383 -4.64 5.98 3.61
C PHE A 383 -4.08 5.08 2.49
N GLY A 384 -4.95 4.28 1.87
CA GLY A 384 -4.60 3.47 0.72
C GLY A 384 -4.29 4.30 -0.52
N GLY A 385 -4.09 3.61 -1.63
CA GLY A 385 -3.90 4.22 -2.93
C GLY A 385 -3.76 3.16 -4.00
N GLY A 386 -3.26 3.56 -5.17
CA GLY A 386 -3.04 2.63 -6.28
C GLY A 386 -4.25 2.40 -7.17
N ARG A 387 -5.36 3.13 -6.98
CA ARG A 387 -6.43 3.15 -7.98
C ARG A 387 -5.95 3.76 -9.30
N GLU A 388 -5.11 4.79 -9.26
CA GLU A 388 -4.64 5.46 -10.48
C GLU A 388 -3.47 4.71 -11.15
N GLU A 389 -2.54 4.16 -10.37
CA GLU A 389 -1.23 3.67 -10.89
C GLU A 389 -0.92 2.20 -10.51
N GLY A 390 -1.83 1.52 -9.82
CA GLY A 390 -1.56 0.23 -9.19
C GLY A 390 -1.04 0.37 -7.75
N TRP A 391 -1.27 -0.67 -6.95
CA TRP A 391 -0.86 -0.75 -5.55
C TRP A 391 0.67 -0.84 -5.42
N GLY A 392 1.26 -0.37 -4.32
CA GLY A 392 2.69 -0.58 -4.06
C GLY A 392 3.66 0.38 -4.76
N ARG A 393 3.24 1.09 -5.81
CA ARG A 393 4.07 2.07 -6.53
C ARG A 393 4.61 3.17 -5.62
N GLN A 394 5.81 3.64 -5.92
CA GLN A 394 6.53 4.69 -5.22
C GLN A 394 7.24 5.65 -6.17
N GLU A 395 7.38 6.89 -5.72
CA GLU A 395 8.03 7.96 -6.46
C GLU A 395 9.17 8.55 -5.64
N GLN A 396 10.18 9.10 -6.31
CA GLN A 396 11.33 9.71 -5.64
C GLN A 396 10.93 10.93 -4.79
N GLU A 397 9.99 11.75 -5.29
CA GLU A 397 9.69 13.05 -4.67
C GLU A 397 9.16 12.93 -3.23
N PRO A 398 8.18 12.07 -2.89
CA PRO A 398 7.74 11.93 -1.50
C PRO A 398 8.85 11.45 -0.55
N TRP A 399 9.77 10.59 -1.01
CA TRP A 399 10.92 10.16 -0.22
C TRP A 399 11.88 11.32 0.06
N ASP A 400 12.19 12.13 -0.96
CA ASP A 400 13.08 13.29 -0.83
C ASP A 400 12.48 14.36 0.09
N ARG A 401 11.18 14.62 -0.05
CA ARG A 401 10.45 15.55 0.83
C ARG A 401 10.48 15.09 2.28
N LEU A 402 10.23 13.80 2.54
CA LEU A 402 10.28 13.26 3.90
C LEU A 402 11.71 13.32 4.47
N ARG A 403 12.72 12.95 3.68
CA ARG A 403 14.13 13.04 4.08
C ARG A 403 14.51 14.47 4.48
N ALA A 404 14.23 15.44 3.62
CA ALA A 404 14.52 16.85 3.88
C ALA A 404 13.81 17.35 5.15
N ALA A 405 12.57 16.92 5.37
CA ALA A 405 11.82 17.29 6.57
C ALA A 405 12.42 16.68 7.85
N LEU A 406 12.87 15.42 7.80
CA LEU A 406 13.57 14.76 8.91
C LEU A 406 14.94 15.40 9.18
N GLU A 407 15.67 15.81 8.14
CA GLU A 407 16.95 16.53 8.26
C GLU A 407 16.77 17.89 8.95
N GLN A 408 15.82 18.69 8.48
CA GLN A 408 15.49 19.99 9.06
C GLN A 408 15.05 19.88 10.53
N GLY A 409 14.37 18.79 10.88
CA GLY A 409 13.95 18.51 12.24
C GLY A 409 15.04 17.88 13.13
N ALA A 410 16.25 17.63 12.61
CA ALA A 410 17.29 16.83 13.27
C ALA A 410 16.81 15.43 13.74
N LEU A 411 15.91 14.81 12.97
CA LEU A 411 15.28 13.52 13.25
C LEU A 411 15.84 12.35 12.42
N LEU A 412 16.78 12.60 11.48
CA LEU A 412 17.40 11.52 10.70
C LEU A 412 18.34 10.64 11.51
N ALA A 413 19.10 11.22 12.44
CA ALA A 413 20.01 10.46 13.30
C ALA A 413 19.25 9.79 14.45
N ASP A 414 19.77 8.67 14.95
CA ASP A 414 19.40 8.19 16.27
C ASP A 414 19.88 9.22 17.29
N GLY A 415 18.92 9.84 18.00
CA GLY A 415 19.17 10.82 19.05
C GLY A 415 19.87 10.24 20.29
N THR A 416 20.63 9.16 20.14
CA THR A 416 21.65 8.71 21.09
C THR A 416 22.99 9.33 20.71
N THR A 417 23.07 10.66 20.69
CA THR A 417 24.33 11.29 21.09
C THR A 417 24.36 11.28 22.60
N ASP A 418 24.92 10.21 23.16
CA ASP A 418 25.55 10.27 24.47
C ASP A 418 26.66 11.34 24.41
N ALA A 419 26.40 12.50 25.05
CA ALA A 419 27.38 13.37 25.68
C ALA A 419 26.67 14.44 26.53
#